data_AF-A0A2L2Z0Z6-F1
#
_entry.id   AF-A0A2L2Z0Z6-F1
#
_cell.length_a   1.000
_cell.length_b   1.000
_cell.length_c   1.000
_cell.angle_alpha   90.00
_cell.angle_beta   90.00
_cell.angle_gamma   90.00
#
_symmetry.space_group_name_H-M   'P 1'
#
loop_
_entity.id
_entity.type
_entity.pdbx_description
1 polymer ?
#
loop_
_entity_poly.entity_id
_entity_poly.type
_entity_poly.pdbx_seq_one_letter_code
_entity_poly.pdbx_strand_id
1 'polypeptide(L)'
;PCEGSGQPKPTVVWRRADGEKLPRERANIRGGNLTIKGLRKEDHGRFECVLENEIATLVTSTLLLVEGTTPHAPTNVTVNTSSFDATP
;
A
#
# COMPACT_ATOMS: atom_id res chain seq x y z
N PRO A 1 8.85 -11.30 1.18
CA PRO A 1 9.55 -11.41 -0.12
C PRO A 1 8.94 -12.58 -0.88
N CYS A 2 8.75 -12.46 -2.20
CA CYS A 2 8.26 -13.57 -3.01
C CYS A 2 9.43 -14.23 -3.74
N GLU A 3 9.66 -15.51 -3.50
CA GLU A 3 10.80 -16.25 -4.03
C GLU A 3 10.41 -17.71 -4.29
N GLY A 4 11.05 -18.32 -5.28
CA GLY A 4 10.89 -19.74 -5.57
C GLY A 4 12.01 -20.24 -6.46
N SER A 5 12.29 -21.54 -6.30
CA SER A 5 13.31 -22.27 -7.05
C SER A 5 12.62 -23.26 -7.99
N GLY A 6 13.18 -23.45 -9.17
CA GLY A 6 12.71 -24.41 -10.15
C GLY A 6 13.67 -24.54 -11.31
N GLN A 7 13.49 -25.58 -12.12
CA GLN A 7 14.23 -25.80 -13.35
C GLN A 7 13.22 -25.94 -14.50
N PRO A 8 13.16 -24.99 -15.45
CA PRO A 8 13.91 -23.73 -15.50
C PRO A 8 13.58 -22.77 -14.35
N LYS A 9 14.49 -21.83 -14.08
CA LYS A 9 14.32 -20.82 -13.03
C LYS A 9 13.04 -20.00 -13.28
N PRO A 10 12.12 -19.92 -12.32
CA PRO A 10 10.89 -19.16 -12.50
C PRO A 10 11.16 -17.66 -12.50
N THR A 11 10.35 -16.95 -13.27
CA THR A 11 10.23 -15.49 -13.22
C THR A 11 9.31 -15.09 -12.08
N VAL A 12 9.54 -13.93 -11.47
CA VAL A 12 8.74 -13.39 -10.36
C VAL A 12 8.09 -12.09 -10.79
N VAL A 13 6.76 -12.04 -10.76
CA VAL A 13 5.96 -10.87 -11.15
C VAL A 13 4.97 -10.54 -10.05
N TRP A 14 4.73 -9.25 -9.82
CA TRP A 14 3.68 -8.79 -8.94
C TRP A 14 2.53 -8.17 -9.72
N ARG A 15 1.29 -8.41 -9.27
CA ARG A 15 0.07 -7.79 -9.79
C ARG A 15 -0.93 -7.53 -8.67
N ARG A 16 -1.96 -6.72 -8.93
CA ARG A 16 -3.11 -6.64 -8.04
C ARG A 16 -4.13 -7.71 -8.41
N ALA A 17 -4.77 -8.30 -7.41
CA ALA A 17 -5.77 -9.35 -7.60
C ALA A 17 -7.09 -8.82 -8.18
N ASP A 18 -7.38 -7.54 -7.96
CA ASP A 18 -8.55 -6.82 -8.48
C ASP A 18 -8.43 -6.46 -9.98
N GLY A 19 -7.29 -6.76 -10.61
CA GLY A 19 -7.00 -6.43 -12.00
C GLY A 19 -6.52 -4.98 -12.21
N GLU A 20 -6.44 -4.17 -11.14
CA GLU A 20 -5.88 -2.83 -11.23
C GLU A 20 -4.37 -2.87 -11.47
N LYS A 21 -3.85 -1.79 -12.04
CA LYS A 21 -2.42 -1.65 -12.30
C LYS A 21 -1.68 -1.32 -11.00
N LEU A 22 -0.48 -1.88 -10.84
CA LEU A 22 0.44 -1.41 -9.80
C LEU A 22 0.75 0.09 -10.00
N PRO A 23 0.90 0.86 -8.91
CA PRO A 23 1.19 2.30 -9.00
C PRO A 23 2.62 2.53 -9.51
N ARG A 24 2.79 2.62 -10.83
CA ARG A 24 4.10 2.59 -11.53
C ARG A 24 5.16 3.52 -10.94
N GLU A 25 4.80 4.77 -10.61
CA GLU A 25 5.75 5.76 -10.08
C GLU A 25 6.18 5.49 -8.62
N ARG A 26 5.37 4.73 -7.88
CA ARG A 26 5.57 4.47 -6.43
C ARG A 26 5.96 3.03 -6.14
N ALA A 27 5.67 2.10 -7.05
CA ALA A 27 5.96 0.68 -6.93
C ALA A 27 7.36 0.37 -7.45
N ASN A 28 8.14 -0.38 -6.67
CA ASN A 28 9.44 -0.89 -7.07
C ASN A 28 9.53 -2.37 -6.73
N ILE A 29 9.97 -3.20 -7.68
CA ILE A 29 10.14 -4.63 -7.49
C ILE A 29 11.64 -4.95 -7.54
N ARG A 30 12.20 -5.46 -6.44
CA ARG A 30 13.61 -5.87 -6.33
C ARG A 30 13.71 -7.18 -5.56
N GLY A 31 14.38 -8.17 -6.14
CA GLY A 31 14.55 -9.49 -5.50
C GLY A 31 13.23 -10.12 -5.07
N GLY A 32 12.17 -9.98 -5.88
CA GLY A 32 10.83 -10.50 -5.56
C GLY A 32 10.08 -9.75 -4.45
N ASN A 33 10.63 -8.66 -3.92
CA ASN A 33 9.96 -7.78 -2.97
C ASN A 33 9.27 -6.62 -3.70
N LEU A 34 7.96 -6.44 -3.49
CA LEU A 34 7.20 -5.28 -3.94
C LEU A 34 7.21 -4.20 -2.85
N THR A 35 7.80 -3.05 -3.16
CA THR A 35 7.79 -1.87 -2.30
C THR A 35 6.91 -0.79 -2.91
N ILE A 36 5.92 -0.29 -2.16
CA ILE A 36 5.07 0.85 -2.57
C ILE A 36 5.40 2.05 -1.68
N LYS A 37 5.89 3.14 -2.26
CA LYS A 37 6.21 4.38 -1.53
C LYS A 37 4.95 5.22 -1.30
N GLY A 38 4.81 5.77 -0.09
CA GLY A 38 3.71 6.66 0.27
C GLY A 38 2.34 6.01 0.06
N LEU A 39 1.99 5.06 0.93
CA LEU A 39 0.73 4.33 0.89
C LEU A 39 -0.48 5.28 0.92
N ARG A 40 -1.47 4.98 0.08
CA ARG A 40 -2.75 5.70 0.00
C ARG A 40 -3.91 4.75 0.24
N LYS A 41 -5.10 5.27 0.53
CA LYS A 41 -6.29 4.43 0.74
C LYS A 41 -6.61 3.58 -0.47
N GLU A 42 -6.38 4.12 -1.68
CA GLU A 42 -6.54 3.40 -2.94
C GLU A 42 -5.56 2.23 -3.11
N ASP A 43 -4.44 2.22 -2.38
CA ASP A 43 -3.50 1.09 -2.42
C ASP A 43 -4.03 -0.12 -1.65
N HIS A 44 -5.05 0.04 -0.80
CA HIS A 44 -5.71 -1.08 -0.12
C HIS A 44 -6.14 -2.11 -1.16
N GLY A 45 -5.73 -3.35 -0.97
CA GLY A 45 -6.18 -4.44 -1.81
C GLY A 45 -5.37 -5.70 -1.63
N ARG A 46 -5.73 -6.72 -2.40
CA ARG A 46 -4.98 -7.97 -2.43
C ARG A 46 -3.96 -7.91 -3.56
N PHE A 47 -2.71 -8.20 -3.24
CA PHE A 47 -1.58 -8.24 -4.18
C PHE A 47 -1.17 -9.69 -4.37
N GLU A 48 -0.89 -10.05 -5.60
CA GLU A 48 -0.47 -11.39 -5.97
C GLU A 48 0.95 -11.36 -6.48
N CYS A 49 1.74 -12.29 -5.97
CA CYS A 49 2.99 -12.65 -6.59
C CYS A 49 2.77 -13.91 -7.43
N VAL A 50 3.19 -13.82 -8.69
CA VAL A 50 3.14 -14.89 -9.68
C VAL A 50 4.57 -15.35 -9.91
N LEU A 51 4.83 -16.62 -9.62
CA LEU A 51 6.05 -17.32 -10.02
C LEU A 51 5.73 -18.22 -11.21
N GLU A 52 6.41 -17.99 -12.32
CA GLU A 52 6.08 -18.69 -13.57
C GLU A 52 7.33 -19.17 -14.30
N ASN A 53 7.32 -20.43 -14.70
CA ASN A 53 8.21 -21.00 -15.69
C ASN A 53 7.40 -21.78 -16.74
N GLU A 54 8.07 -22.39 -17.72
CA GLU A 54 7.42 -23.15 -18.79
C GLU A 54 6.69 -24.42 -18.33
N ILE A 55 6.86 -24.83 -17.06
CA ILE A 55 6.29 -26.06 -16.50
C ILE A 55 5.10 -25.75 -15.59
N ALA A 56 5.19 -24.69 -14.79
CA ALA A 56 4.24 -24.39 -13.74
C ALA A 56 4.13 -22.89 -13.45
N THR A 57 2.93 -22.51 -12.99
CA THR A 57 2.62 -21.18 -12.47
C THR A 57 2.13 -21.33 -11.03
N LEU A 58 2.80 -20.68 -10.09
CA LEU A 58 2.42 -20.61 -8.69
C LEU A 58 2.03 -19.18 -8.33
N VAL A 59 0.89 -19.03 -7.64
CA VAL A 59 0.39 -17.72 -7.21
C VAL A 59 0.28 -17.70 -5.69
N THR A 60 0.83 -16.66 -5.07
CA THR A 60 0.63 -16.37 -3.65
C THR A 60 0.04 -14.98 -3.49
N SER A 61 -0.89 -14.82 -2.55
CA SER A 61 -1.63 -13.57 -2.38
C SER A 61 -1.45 -13.02 -0.97
N THR A 62 -1.25 -11.71 -0.87
CA THR A 62 -1.17 -10.96 0.39
C THR A 62 -2.21 -9.83 0.41
N LEU A 63 -2.82 -9.57 1.57
CA LEU A 63 -3.73 -8.45 1.75
C LEU A 63 -2.95 -7.24 2.30
N LEU A 64 -3.02 -6.12 1.60
CA LEU A 64 -2.52 -4.83 2.08
C LEU A 64 -3.69 -4.03 2.67
N LEU A 65 -3.69 -3.89 3.98
CA LEU A 65 -4.62 -3.04 4.70
C LEU A 65 -3.99 -1.65 4.91
N VAL A 66 -4.60 -0.61 4.33
CA VAL A 66 -4.19 0.77 4.58
C VAL A 66 -5.20 1.40 5.52
N GLU A 67 -4.84 1.49 6.80
CA GLU A 67 -5.63 2.22 7.78
C GLU A 67 -5.46 3.72 7.56
N GLY A 68 -6.57 4.42 7.32
CA GLY A 68 -6.55 5.87 7.27
C GLY A 68 -6.33 6.40 8.68
N THR A 69 -5.13 6.91 8.98
CA THR A 69 -4.94 7.70 10.20
C THR A 69 -5.74 8.98 10.03
N THR A 70 -6.99 9.01 10.51
CA THR A 70 -7.65 10.26 10.80
C THR A 70 -6.78 11.00 11.82
N PRO A 71 -6.27 12.21 11.53
CA PRO A 71 -5.82 13.07 12.61
C PRO A 71 -7.08 13.31 13.44
N HIS A 72 -7.15 12.74 14.64
CA HIS A 72 -8.25 13.03 15.53
C HIS A 72 -8.22 14.54 15.82
N ALA A 73 -9.36 15.21 15.69
CA ALA A 73 -9.50 16.59 16.14
C ALA A 73 -9.15 16.64 17.64
N PRO A 74 -8.36 17.63 18.09
CA PRO A 74 -8.01 17.73 19.51
C PRO A 74 -9.29 17.87 20.33
N THR A 75 -9.48 16.95 21.27
CA THR A 75 -10.51 17.09 22.30
C THR A 75 -9.96 18.06 23.35
N ASN A 76 -10.78 19.03 23.79
CA ASN A 76 -10.43 20.14 24.70
C ASN A 76 -9.79 21.38 24.05
N VAL A 77 -10.43 21.94 23.03
CA VAL A 77 -10.12 23.32 22.60
C VAL A 77 -10.93 24.29 23.46
N THR A 78 -10.29 24.98 24.39
CA THR A 78 -10.89 26.08 25.14
C THR A 78 -10.46 27.39 24.50
N VAL A 79 -11.40 28.13 23.90
CA VAL A 79 -11.14 29.46 23.34
C VAL A 79 -11.41 30.48 24.43
N ASN A 80 -10.36 31.10 24.97
CA ASN A 80 -10.52 32.23 25.89
C ASN A 80 -10.56 33.53 25.09
N THR A 81 -11.76 33.96 24.69
CA THR A 81 -11.94 35.26 24.06
C THR A 81 -11.98 36.34 25.15
N SER A 82 -10.88 37.04 25.40
CA SER A 82 -10.94 38.30 26.14
C SER A 82 -11.54 39.36 25.21
N SER A 83 -12.84 39.61 25.36
CA SER A 83 -13.50 40.77 24.77
C SER A 83 -12.87 42.03 25.35
N PHE A 84 -12.14 42.78 24.54
CA PHE A 84 -11.91 44.18 24.82
C PHE A 84 -13.15 44.92 24.31
N ASP A 85 -14.06 45.24 25.23
CA ASP A 85 -15.14 46.19 24.95
C ASP A 85 -14.50 47.52 24.56
N ALA A 86 -14.74 47.94 23.32
CA ALA A 86 -14.51 49.32 22.92
C ALA A 86 -15.64 50.16 23.53
N THR A 87 -15.39 50.76 24.69
CA THR A 87 -16.25 51.82 25.23
C THR A 87 -16.16 53.08 24.35
N PRO A 88 -17.26 53.85 24.25
CA PRO A 88 -17.50 54.87 23.22
C PRO A 88 -16.60 56.09 23.27
#